data_AF-A0A3A4ZUM3-F1
#
_entry.id   AF-A0A3A4ZUM3-F1
#
_cell.length_a   1.000
_cell.length_b   1.000
_cell.length_c   1.000
_cell.angle_alpha   90.00
_cell.angle_beta   90.00
_cell.angle_gamma   90.00
#
_symmetry.space_group_name_H-M   'P 1'
#
loop_
_entity.id
_entity.type
_entity.pdbx_description
1 polymer ?
#
loop_
_entity_poly.entity_id
_entity_poly.type
_entity_poly.pdbx_seq_one_letter_code
_entity_poly.pdbx_strand_id
1 'polypeptide(L)' 'MLPKKHRIRKDREFGRILRNSKIFYTPLLRLKIKKNSLGYNRFAVVVSAKISKKATVRNKIRRRIYEILR' A
#
# COMPACT_ATOMS: atom_id res chain seq x y z
N MET A 1 5.73 10.84 -5.15
CA MET A 1 5.12 10.35 -3.86
C MET A 1 3.76 11.01 -3.65
N LEU A 2 2.75 10.25 -3.25
CA LEU A 2 1.37 10.76 -3.10
C LEU A 2 1.21 11.82 -2.00
N PRO A 3 0.27 12.78 -2.18
CA PRO A 3 -0.13 13.74 -1.14
C PRO A 3 -0.49 13.04 0.18
N LYS A 4 -0.30 13.73 1.31
CA LYS A 4 -0.59 13.17 2.65
C LYS A 4 -2.04 12.65 2.75
N LYS A 5 -3.00 13.33 2.12
CA LYS A 5 -4.42 12.94 2.10
C LYS A 5 -4.66 11.54 1.50
N HIS A 6 -3.90 11.16 0.48
CA HIS A 6 -4.04 9.85 -0.20
C HIS A 6 -3.18 8.74 0.43
N ARG A 7 -2.56 8.96 1.58
CA ARG A 7 -1.71 7.96 2.24
C ARG A 7 -2.35 7.42 3.50
N ILE A 8 -2.32 6.09 3.66
CA ILE A 8 -2.74 5.44 4.91
C ILE A 8 -1.56 5.53 5.89
N ARG A 9 -1.77 6.20 7.04
CA ARG A 9 -0.74 6.39 8.08
C ARG A 9 -1.10 5.79 9.44
N LYS A 10 -2.39 5.61 9.74
CA LYS A 10 -2.83 5.19 11.08
C LYS A 10 -2.72 3.67 11.23
N ASP A 11 -2.00 3.20 12.25
CA ASP A 11 -1.81 1.77 12.52
C ASP A 11 -3.12 1.02 12.74
N ARG A 12 -4.08 1.64 13.44
CA ARG A 12 -5.42 1.05 13.64
C ARG A 12 -6.15 0.81 12.32
N GLU A 13 -6.01 1.74 11.37
CA GLU A 13 -6.63 1.61 10.07
C GLU A 13 -5.91 0.55 9.23
N PHE A 14 -4.59 0.55 9.26
CA PHE A 14 -3.76 -0.43 8.59
C PHE A 14 -4.08 -1.85 9.08
N GLY A 15 -4.17 -2.07 10.39
CA GLY A 15 -4.58 -3.33 10.99
C GLY A 15 -5.99 -3.77 10.60
N ARG A 16 -6.94 -2.82 10.52
CA ARG A 16 -8.32 -3.09 10.04
C ARG A 16 -8.37 -3.53 8.58
N ILE A 17 -7.51 -2.98 7.72
CA ILE A 17 -7.40 -3.38 6.31
C ILE A 17 -6.73 -4.75 6.22
N LEU A 18 -5.68 -4.99 7.01
CA LEU A 18 -4.99 -6.28 6.99
C LEU A 18 -5.91 -7.44 7.42
N ARG A 19 -6.78 -7.24 8.40
CA ARG A 19 -7.74 -8.24 8.89
C ARG A 19 -9.00 -8.35 8.03
N ASN A 20 -9.65 -7.23 7.74
CA ASN A 20 -10.99 -7.21 7.12
C ASN A 20 -10.97 -6.40 5.83
N SER A 21 -10.44 -6.99 4.76
CA SER A 21 -10.44 -6.44 3.40
C SER A 21 -10.71 -7.52 2.35
N LYS A 22 -11.17 -7.10 1.17
CA LYS A 22 -11.20 -7.96 0.00
C LYS A 22 -9.77 -8.10 -0.52
N ILE A 23 -9.33 -9.34 -0.72
CA ILE A 23 -7.96 -9.65 -1.15
C ILE A 23 -7.99 -10.10 -2.61
N PHE A 24 -7.12 -9.51 -3.42
CA PHE A 24 -6.83 -9.98 -4.77
C PHE A 24 -5.39 -10.46 -4.84
N TYR A 25 -5.22 -11.66 -5.38
CA TYR A 25 -3.93 -12.29 -5.58
C TYR A 25 -3.54 -12.14 -7.04
N THR A 26 -2.34 -11.62 -7.27
CA THR A 26 -1.71 -11.60 -8.60
C THR A 26 -0.31 -12.21 -8.45
N PRO A 27 0.31 -12.65 -9.56
CA PRO A 27 1.68 -13.20 -9.51
C PRO A 27 2.71 -12.23 -8.92
N LEU A 28 2.51 -10.93 -9.09
CA LEU A 28 3.48 -9.90 -8.71
C LEU A 28 3.17 -9.20 -7.39
N LEU A 29 1.90 -9.10 -7.00
CA LEU A 29 1.49 -8.39 -5.80
C LEU A 29 0.18 -8.91 -5.20
N ARG A 30 -0.01 -8.62 -3.91
CA ARG A 30 -1.28 -8.84 -3.21
C ARG A 30 -1.93 -7.49 -2.96
N LEU A 31 -3.15 -7.32 -3.48
CA LEU A 31 -3.93 -6.11 -3.28
C LEU A 31 -4.98 -6.36 -2.19
N LYS A 32 -5.03 -5.46 -1.20
CA LYS A 32 -6.03 -5.47 -0.12
C LYS A 32 -6.88 -4.22 -0.25
N ILE A 33 -8.17 -4.39 -0.51
CA ILE A 33 -9.11 -3.28 -0.75
C ILE A 33 -10.18 -3.26 0.33
N LYS A 34 -10.44 -2.06 0.86
CA LYS A 34 -11.53 -1.81 1.79
C LYS A 34 -12.21 -0.51 1.42
N LYS A 35 -13.55 -0.52 1.37
CA LYS A 35 -14.33 0.70 1.19
C LYS A 35 -14.05 1.65 2.33
N ASN A 36 -13.80 2.91 2.00
CA ASN A 36 -13.67 3.98 2.96
C ASN A 36 -14.86 4.94 2.80
N SER A 37 -15.16 5.73 3.83
CA SER A 37 -16.22 6.74 3.81
C SER A 37 -15.70 8.13 3.43
N LEU A 38 -14.51 8.20 2.83
CA LEU A 38 -13.91 9.44 2.36
C LEU A 38 -14.22 9.55 0.86
N GLY A 39 -14.50 10.74 0.37
CA GLY A 39 -14.69 11.00 -1.07
C GLY A 39 -13.42 10.81 -1.91
N TYR A 40 -12.40 10.11 -1.41
CA TYR A 40 -11.14 9.88 -2.07
C TYR A 40 -10.46 8.57 -1.63
N ASN A 41 -9.62 8.05 -2.53
CA ASN A 41 -8.85 6.84 -2.29
C ASN A 41 -7.60 7.12 -1.45
N ARG A 42 -7.24 6.14 -0.61
CA ARG A 42 -6.00 6.15 0.18
C ARG A 42 -5.24 4.86 -0.06
N PHE A 43 -3.92 4.98 -0.08
CA PHE A 43 -3.03 3.91 -0.48
C PHE A 43 -1.89 3.73 0.53
N ALA A 44 -1.45 2.48 0.66
CA ALA A 44 -0.21 2.12 1.32
C ALA A 44 0.46 1.01 0.53
N VAL A 45 1.77 1.15 0.32
CA VAL A 45 2.58 0.16 -0.39
C VAL A 45 3.58 -0.45 0.59
N VAL A 46 3.40 -1.75 0.84
CA VAL A 46 4.28 -2.53 1.72
C VAL A 46 5.17 -3.42 0.87
N VAL A 47 6.48 -3.30 1.10
CA VAL A 47 7.51 -4.12 0.45
C VAL A 47 8.26 -4.84 1.56
N SER A 48 8.12 -6.15 1.62
CA SER A 48 8.76 -6.99 2.65
C SER A 48 10.28 -6.97 2.53
N ALA A 49 10.98 -7.10 3.66
CA ALA A 49 12.44 -7.32 3.68
C ALA A 49 12.86 -8.65 3.02
N LYS A 50 11.91 -9.58 2.80
CA LYS A 50 12.13 -10.83 2.06
C LYS A 50 12.39 -10.60 0.56
N ILE A 51 11.82 -9.54 -0.02
CA ILE A 51 11.99 -9.21 -1.45
C ILE A 51 13.43 -8.74 -1.72
N SER A 52 13.99 -7.97 -0.80
CA SER A 52 15.39 -7.56 -0.83
C SER A 52 15.78 -7.02 0.54
N LYS A 53 16.99 -7.35 1.01
CA LYS A 53 17.57 -6.78 2.24
C LYS A 53 17.99 -5.32 2.04
N LYS A 54 18.28 -4.90 0.81
CA LYS A 54 18.71 -3.53 0.47
C LYS A 54 17.52 -2.56 0.51
N ALA A 55 17.60 -1.56 1.40
CA ALA A 55 16.54 -0.56 1.57
C ALA A 55 16.28 0.27 0.30
N THR A 56 17.33 0.60 -0.47
CA THR A 56 17.19 1.40 -1.70
C THR A 56 16.37 0.69 -2.78
N VAL A 57 16.50 -0.64 -2.91
CA VAL A 57 15.71 -1.46 -3.83
C VAL A 57 14.23 -1.43 -3.42
N ARG A 58 13.94 -1.67 -2.13
CA ARG A 58 12.56 -1.59 -1.61
C ARG A 58 11.93 -0.22 -1.81
N ASN A 59 12.72 0.84 -1.59
CA ASN A 59 12.27 2.22 -1.79
C ASN A 59 12.01 2.54 -3.27
N LYS A 60 12.83 2.00 -4.19
CA LYS A 60 12.61 2.13 -5.64
C LYS A 60 11.29 1.48 -6.07
N ILE A 61 11.02 0.25 -5.62
CA ILE A 61 9.74 -0.45 -5.87
C ILE A 61 8.57 0.39 -5.33
N ARG A 62 8.68 0.84 -4.08
CA ARG A 62 7.63 1.65 -3.45
C ARG A 62 7.34 2.94 -4.22
N ARG A 63 8.38 3.63 -4.69
CA ARG A 63 8.23 4.86 -5.50
C ARG A 63 7.55 4.57 -6.84
N ARG A 64 7.98 3.53 -7.57
CA ARG A 64 7.35 3.16 -8.86
C ARG A 64 5.85 2.90 -8.72
N ILE A 65 5.43 2.16 -7.70
CA ILE A 65 4.01 1.90 -7.45
C ILE A 65 3.27 3.19 -7.11
N TYR A 66 3.85 4.08 -6.31
CA TYR A 66 3.21 5.37 -6.01
C TYR A 66 3.08 6.30 -7.22
N GLU A 67 3.98 6.23 -8.19
CA GLU A 67 3.86 7.00 -9.43
C GLU A 67 2.78 6.42 -10.35
N ILE A 68 2.56 5.10 -10.36
CA ILE A 68 1.45 4.48 -11.11
C ILE A 68 0.09 4.83 -10.50
N LEU A 69 0.02 5.01 -9.17
CA LEU A 69 -1.19 5.36 -8.43
C LEU A 69 -1.51 6.88 -8.43
N ARG A 70 -0.60 7.70 -8.97
CA ARG A 70 -0.77 9.15 -9.03
C ARG A 70 -1.81 9.51 -10.09
#